data_AF-A0A4Q3BDI3-F1
#
_entry.id   AF-A0A4Q3BDI3-F1
#
_cell.length_a   1.000
_cell.length_b   1.000
_cell.length_c   1.000
_cell.angle_alpha   90.00
_cell.angle_beta   90.00
_cell.angle_gamma   90.00
#
_symmetry.space_group_name_H-M   'P 1'
#
loop_
_entity.id
_entity.type
_entity.pdbx_description
1 polymer ?
#
loop_
_entity_poly.entity_id
_entity_poly.type
_entity_poly.pdbx_seq_one_letter_code
_entity_poly.pdbx_strand_id
1 'polypeptide(L)'
;MDQKEQIIQEYLKTGCGFRKLEKKYGVSRTTICKWVLIHQGIHNLPPTEKQQSYSTSSMNSSPKKSAGKNQQSKDELLQKIATLEKQLAHQELRAEVLDTLINVAEKQLNISIRKKSGTQQSRK
;
A
#
# COMPACT_ATOMS: atom_id res chain seq x y z
N MET A 1 -33.62 -1.24 -5.47
CA MET A 1 -32.95 -2.46 -5.96
C MET A 1 -32.11 -2.06 -7.15
N ASP A 2 -30.79 -2.15 -7.02
CA ASP A 2 -29.88 -1.78 -8.11
C ASP A 2 -30.14 -2.66 -9.34
N GLN A 3 -30.06 -2.08 -10.54
CA GLN A 3 -30.28 -2.80 -11.80
C GLN A 3 -29.43 -4.08 -11.90
N LYS A 4 -28.20 -4.02 -11.37
CA LYS A 4 -27.28 -5.16 -11.26
C LYS A 4 -27.86 -6.31 -10.43
N GLU A 5 -28.41 -6.02 -9.26
CA GLU A 5 -28.94 -7.04 -8.34
C GLU A 5 -30.18 -7.72 -8.94
N GLN A 6 -31.03 -6.96 -9.60
CA GLN A 6 -32.22 -7.48 -10.29
C GLN A 6 -31.83 -8.50 -11.38
N ILE A 7 -30.82 -8.18 -12.19
CA ILE A 7 -30.32 -9.04 -13.27
C ILE A 7 -29.73 -10.34 -12.70
N ILE A 8 -28.95 -10.25 -11.61
CA ILE A 8 -28.36 -11.43 -10.95
C ILE A 8 -29.47 -12.32 -10.36
N GLN A 9 -30.45 -11.73 -9.67
CA GLN A 9 -31.57 -12.50 -9.10
C GLN A 9 -32.41 -13.19 -10.17
N GLU A 10 -32.68 -12.53 -11.30
CA GLU A 10 -33.40 -13.15 -12.42
C GLU A 10 -32.62 -14.32 -13.00
N TYR A 11 -31.30 -14.16 -13.20
CA TYR A 11 -30.43 -15.24 -13.67
C TYR A 11 -30.48 -16.47 -12.75
N LEU A 12 -30.35 -16.26 -11.42
CA LEU A 12 -30.36 -17.34 -10.43
C LEU A 12 -31.72 -18.03 -10.33
N LYS A 13 -32.82 -17.29 -10.48
CA LYS A 13 -34.19 -17.84 -10.35
C LYS A 13 -34.67 -18.60 -11.59
N THR A 14 -34.33 -18.10 -12.79
CA THR A 14 -34.89 -18.62 -14.04
C THR A 14 -33.91 -19.43 -14.89
N GLY A 15 -32.60 -19.40 -14.56
CA GLY A 15 -31.57 -20.11 -15.34
C GLY A 15 -31.45 -19.59 -16.78
N CYS A 16 -31.90 -18.36 -17.05
CA CYS A 16 -31.91 -17.81 -18.40
C CYS A 16 -30.49 -17.46 -18.89
N GLY A 17 -30.21 -17.75 -20.16
CA GLY A 17 -28.89 -17.48 -20.75
C GLY A 17 -28.59 -15.98 -20.85
N PHE A 18 -27.32 -15.61 -20.69
CA PHE A 18 -26.86 -14.21 -20.67
C PHE A 18 -27.29 -13.37 -21.89
N ARG A 19 -27.46 -13.97 -23.07
CA ARG A 19 -27.95 -13.28 -24.29
C ARG A 19 -29.41 -12.81 -24.17
N LYS A 20 -30.24 -13.52 -23.40
CA LYS A 20 -31.64 -13.11 -23.15
C LYS A 20 -31.68 -11.90 -22.22
N LEU A 21 -30.85 -11.92 -21.17
CA LEU A 21 -30.72 -10.79 -20.24
C LEU A 21 -30.16 -9.55 -20.92
N GLU A 22 -29.21 -9.71 -21.84
CA GLU A 22 -28.68 -8.61 -22.65
C GLU A 22 -29.77 -7.91 -23.47
N LYS A 23 -30.64 -8.67 -24.15
CA LYS A 23 -31.76 -8.10 -24.91
C LYS A 23 -32.80 -7.41 -24.02
N LYS A 24 -33.01 -7.92 -22.80
CA LYS A 24 -34.01 -7.40 -21.86
C LYS A 24 -33.55 -6.12 -21.15
N TYR A 25 -32.28 -6.06 -20.76
CA TYR A 25 -31.73 -4.99 -19.94
C TYR A 25 -30.81 -4.03 -20.69
N GLY A 26 -30.46 -4.32 -21.94
CA GLY A 26 -29.55 -3.48 -22.74
C GLY A 26 -28.10 -3.46 -22.22
N VAL A 27 -27.76 -4.35 -21.30
CA VAL A 27 -26.41 -4.47 -20.72
C VAL A 27 -25.65 -5.56 -21.48
N SER A 28 -24.39 -5.29 -21.84
CA SER A 28 -23.59 -6.26 -22.59
C SER A 28 -23.51 -7.62 -21.88
N ARG A 29 -23.58 -8.71 -22.65
CA ARG A 29 -23.45 -10.09 -22.14
C ARG A 29 -22.24 -10.26 -21.22
N THR A 30 -21.10 -9.67 -21.59
CA THR A 30 -19.84 -9.77 -20.85
C THR A 30 -19.94 -9.11 -19.48
N THR A 31 -20.64 -8.00 -19.36
CA THR A 31 -20.85 -7.30 -18.08
C THR A 31 -21.74 -8.14 -17.16
N ILE A 32 -22.82 -8.70 -17.69
CA ILE A 32 -23.74 -9.57 -16.93
C ILE A 32 -23.01 -10.83 -16.44
N CYS A 33 -22.22 -11.47 -17.31
CA CYS A 33 -21.42 -12.63 -16.95
C CYS A 33 -20.44 -12.32 -15.81
N LYS A 34 -19.74 -11.18 -15.86
CA LYS A 34 -18.86 -10.72 -14.77
C LYS A 34 -19.62 -10.51 -13.46
N TRP A 35 -20.79 -9.87 -13.50
CA TRP A 35 -21.59 -9.63 -12.29
C TRP A 35 -22.04 -10.92 -11.62
N VAL A 36 -22.49 -11.89 -12.41
CA VAL A 36 -22.88 -13.21 -11.91
C VAL A 36 -21.68 -13.96 -11.34
N LEU A 37 -20.53 -13.94 -12.02
CA LEU A 37 -19.30 -14.56 -11.51
C LEU A 37 -18.81 -13.94 -10.20
N ILE A 38 -18.85 -12.62 -10.08
CA ILE A 38 -18.48 -11.92 -8.82
C ILE A 38 -19.46 -12.29 -7.70
N HIS A 39 -20.75 -12.39 -8.02
CA HIS A 39 -21.78 -12.72 -7.04
C HIS A 39 -21.72 -14.19 -6.58
N GLN A 40 -21.41 -15.12 -7.48
CA GLN A 40 -21.29 -16.55 -7.15
C GLN A 40 -19.93 -16.91 -6.55
N GLY A 41 -18.92 -16.07 -6.75
CA GLY A 41 -17.53 -16.38 -6.37
C GLY A 41 -16.92 -17.48 -7.23
N ILE A 42 -15.70 -17.88 -6.91
CA ILE A 42 -15.08 -19.08 -7.48
C ILE A 42 -15.50 -20.25 -6.58
N HIS A 43 -16.28 -21.22 -7.08
CA HIS A 43 -16.72 -22.38 -6.28
C HIS A 43 -17.35 -22.00 -4.90
N ASN A 44 -18.21 -20.98 -4.84
CA ASN A 44 -18.84 -20.49 -3.60
C ASN A 44 -17.86 -19.88 -2.56
N LEU A 45 -16.61 -19.63 -2.92
CA LEU A 45 -15.66 -18.93 -2.05
C LEU A 45 -15.84 -17.41 -2.18
N PRO A 46 -15.81 -16.66 -1.06
CA PRO A 46 -15.87 -15.21 -1.12
C PRO A 46 -14.66 -14.66 -1.89
N PRO A 47 -14.82 -13.58 -2.67
CA PRO A 47 -13.71 -12.97 -3.39
C PRO A 47 -12.60 -12.53 -2.44
N THR A 48 -11.35 -12.85 -2.76
CA THR A 48 -10.17 -12.38 -2.01
C THR A 48 -10.10 -10.85 -2.04
N GLU A 49 -9.50 -10.22 -1.02
CA GLU A 49 -9.34 -8.74 -0.94
C GLU A 49 -8.78 -8.12 -2.23
N LYS A 50 -7.77 -8.77 -2.83
CA LYS A 50 -7.21 -8.35 -4.13
C LYS A 50 -8.26 -8.35 -5.23
N GLN A 51 -9.08 -9.40 -5.32
CA GLN A 51 -10.14 -9.50 -6.34
C GLN A 51 -11.22 -8.42 -6.17
N GLN A 52 -11.57 -8.09 -4.92
CA GLN A 52 -12.50 -6.99 -4.63
C GLN A 52 -11.93 -5.64 -5.11
N SER A 53 -10.64 -5.39 -4.87
CA SER A 53 -9.97 -4.16 -5.34
C SER A 53 -9.94 -4.05 -6.88
N TYR A 54 -9.70 -5.16 -7.59
CA TYR A 54 -9.72 -5.15 -9.06
C TYR A 54 -11.13 -4.98 -9.61
N SER A 55 -12.16 -5.50 -8.93
CA SER A 55 -13.56 -5.39 -9.38
C SER A 55 -14.14 -3.97 -9.27
N THR A 56 -13.64 -3.17 -8.32
CA THR A 56 -14.05 -1.78 -8.08
C THR A 56 -13.17 -0.78 -8.82
N SER A 57 -12.01 -1.21 -9.33
CA SER A 57 -11.12 -0.39 -10.14
C SER A 57 -11.69 -0.23 -11.54
N SER A 58 -12.40 0.88 -11.74
CA SER A 58 -12.77 1.37 -13.07
C SER A 58 -11.51 1.53 -13.91
N MET A 59 -11.49 1.01 -15.14
CA MET A 59 -10.37 1.18 -16.07
C MET A 59 -10.10 2.67 -16.42
N ASN A 60 -11.03 3.58 -16.06
CA ASN A 60 -10.89 5.03 -16.15
C ASN A 60 -10.36 5.69 -14.86
N SER A 61 -10.06 4.93 -13.80
CA SER A 61 -9.32 5.47 -12.66
C SER A 61 -7.83 5.48 -13.02
N SER A 62 -7.42 6.53 -13.73
CA SER A 62 -6.01 6.91 -13.85
C SER A 62 -5.37 6.91 -12.45
N PRO A 63 -4.12 6.45 -12.27
CA PRO A 63 -3.42 6.44 -10.98
C PRO A 63 -3.38 7.81 -10.29
N LYS A 64 -3.66 8.89 -11.03
CA LYS A 64 -3.73 10.26 -10.51
C LYS A 64 -4.87 10.51 -9.51
N LYS A 65 -5.87 9.63 -9.38
CA LYS A 65 -7.01 9.84 -8.46
C LYS A 65 -6.94 9.11 -7.11
N SER A 66 -5.89 8.34 -6.83
CA SER A 66 -5.66 7.74 -5.51
C SER A 66 -4.86 8.63 -4.55
N ALA A 67 -4.68 9.92 -4.86
CA ALA A 67 -4.12 10.91 -3.94
C ALA A 67 -5.10 11.31 -2.81
N GLY A 68 -6.32 10.76 -2.78
CA GLY A 68 -7.38 11.15 -1.85
C GLY A 68 -7.39 10.46 -0.49
N LYS A 69 -6.45 9.56 -0.16
CA LYS A 69 -6.43 8.87 1.14
C LYS A 69 -5.49 9.46 2.20
N ASN A 70 -4.71 10.50 1.87
CA ASN A 70 -3.79 11.15 2.81
C ASN A 70 -4.09 12.65 2.94
N GLN A 71 -5.32 13.03 3.24
CA GLN A 71 -5.58 14.36 3.80
C GLN A 71 -5.39 14.27 5.31
N GLN A 72 -4.13 14.12 5.75
CA GLN A 72 -3.81 14.35 7.16
C GLN A 72 -4.14 15.80 7.50
N SER A 73 -4.78 16.02 8.65
CA SER A 73 -4.99 17.38 9.15
C SER A 73 -3.65 18.11 9.26
N LYS A 74 -3.65 19.44 9.02
CA LYS A 74 -2.46 20.28 9.24
C LYS A 74 -1.88 20.08 10.63
N ASP A 75 -2.74 19.87 11.62
CA ASP A 75 -2.33 19.67 13.02
C ASP A 75 -1.60 18.33 13.21
N GLU A 76 -2.05 17.26 12.56
CA GLU A 76 -1.36 15.97 12.59
C GLU A 76 0.02 16.05 11.90
N LEU A 77 0.12 16.83 10.82
CA LEU A 77 1.40 17.05 10.14
C LEU A 77 2.37 17.83 11.03
N LEU A 78 1.91 18.87 11.73
CA LEU A 78 2.73 19.63 12.68
C LEU A 78 3.20 18.77 13.85
N GLN A 79 2.33 17.91 14.40
CA GLN A 79 2.72 16.95 15.44
C GLN A 79 3.78 15.96 14.94
N LYS A 80 3.63 15.45 13.72
CA LYS A 80 4.64 14.58 13.10
C LYS A 80 5.98 15.29 12.93
N ILE A 81 5.98 16.55 12.47
CA ILE A 81 7.21 17.33 12.34
C ILE A 81 7.90 17.48 13.71
N ALA A 82 7.16 17.91 14.74
CA ALA A 82 7.72 18.10 16.08
C ALA A 82 8.31 16.79 16.67
N THR A 83 7.63 15.65 16.45
CA THR A 83 8.15 14.35 16.90
C THR A 83 9.40 13.92 16.15
N LEU A 84 9.45 14.14 14.83
CA LEU A 84 10.61 13.82 14.00
C LEU A 84 11.81 14.70 14.36
N GLU A 85 11.62 16.00 14.57
CA GLU A 85 12.68 16.92 14.99
C GLU A 85 13.28 16.50 16.34
N LYS A 86 12.43 16.09 17.30
CA LYS A 86 12.89 15.58 18.60
C LYS A 86 13.71 14.29 18.44
N GLN A 87 13.28 13.38 17.57
CA GLN A 87 14.02 12.14 17.29
C GLN A 87 15.36 12.45 16.65
N LEU A 88 15.40 13.38 15.70
CA LEU A 88 16.61 13.81 15.01
C LEU A 88 17.63 14.38 16.01
N ALA A 89 17.21 15.34 16.84
CA ALA A 89 18.07 15.94 17.86
C ALA A 89 18.63 14.89 18.85
N HIS A 90 17.82 13.89 19.23
CA HIS A 90 18.29 12.81 20.09
C HIS A 90 19.35 11.92 19.41
N GLN A 91 19.20 11.63 18.11
CA GLN A 91 20.18 10.83 17.37
C GLN A 91 21.50 11.58 17.18
N GLU A 92 21.44 12.89 16.88
CA GLU A 92 22.63 13.73 16.77
C GLU A 92 23.41 13.77 18.10
N LEU A 93 22.72 14.06 19.20
CA LEU A 93 23.33 14.04 20.53
C LEU A 93 23.93 12.66 20.87
N ARG A 94 23.22 11.58 20.55
CA ARG A 94 23.71 10.21 20.77
C ARG A 94 24.99 9.96 19.96
N ALA A 95 25.05 10.41 18.70
CA ALA A 95 26.23 10.24 17.86
C ALA A 95 27.43 11.00 18.44
N GLU A 96 27.24 12.26 18.85
CA GLU A 96 28.29 13.06 19.50
C GLU A 96 28.78 12.43 20.80
N VAL A 97 27.86 11.95 21.65
CA VAL A 97 28.22 11.24 22.88
C VAL A 97 29.02 9.98 22.58
N LEU A 98 28.64 9.20 21.58
CA LEU A 98 29.40 7.99 21.20
C LEU A 98 30.80 8.34 20.68
N ASP A 99 30.94 9.37 19.83
CA ASP A 99 32.25 9.82 19.35
C ASP A 99 33.14 10.34 20.49
N THR A 100 32.57 11.10 21.42
CA THR A 100 33.32 11.58 22.60
C THR A 100 33.73 10.43 23.53
N LEU A 101 32.87 9.43 23.73
CA LEU A 101 33.22 8.22 24.49
C LEU A 101 34.38 7.45 23.85
N ILE A 102 34.38 7.32 22.52
CA ILE A 102 35.51 6.71 21.78
C ILE A 102 36.78 7.52 22.05
N ASN A 103 36.75 8.85 21.94
CA ASN A 103 37.91 9.71 22.19
C ASN A 103 38.45 9.57 23.62
N VAL A 104 37.57 9.47 24.62
CA VAL A 104 37.97 9.26 26.02
C VAL A 104 38.59 7.88 26.20
N ALA A 105 38.00 6.84 25.62
CA ALA A 105 38.51 5.47 25.70
C ALA A 105 39.89 5.32 25.04
N GLU A 106 40.09 5.90 23.85
CA GLU A 106 41.40 5.89 23.18
C GLU A 106 42.48 6.57 24.02
N LYS A 107 42.16 7.68 24.68
CA LYS A 107 43.08 8.39 25.59
C LYS A 107 43.42 7.59 26.85
N GLN A 108 42.44 6.93 27.46
CA GLN A 108 42.66 6.18 28.71
C GLN A 108 43.39 4.85 28.48
N LEU A 109 43.07 4.14 27.39
CA LEU A 109 43.58 2.81 27.11
C LEU A 109 44.83 2.82 26.22
N ASN A 110 45.21 3.98 25.65
CA ASN A 110 46.33 4.14 24.71
C ASN A 110 46.27 3.17 23.50
N ILE A 111 45.05 2.81 23.08
CA ILE A 111 44.78 1.99 21.89
C ILE A 111 43.94 2.79 20.90
N SER A 112 44.20 2.60 19.60
CA SER A 112 43.39 3.21 18.54
C SER A 112 42.21 2.29 18.24
N ILE A 113 41.00 2.75 18.58
CA ILE A 113 39.74 2.02 18.39
C ILE A 113 39.17 2.35 17.00
N ARG A 114 39.32 3.60 16.54
CA ARG A 114 38.84 4.02 15.21
C ARG A 114 39.71 3.43 14.10
N LYS A 115 39.10 3.08 12.97
CA LYS A 115 39.84 2.65 11.78
C LYS A 115 40.71 3.80 11.27
N LYS A 116 41.97 3.50 10.92
CA LYS A 116 42.87 4.44 10.25
C LYS A 116 42.34 4.75 8.85
N SER A 117 42.32 6.03 8.46
CA SER A 117 41.95 6.45 7.12
C SER A 117 43.02 5.98 6.12
N GLY A 118 42.60 5.16 5.16
CA GLY A 118 43.48 4.65 4.10
C GLY A 118 44.37 3.49 4.53
N THR A 119 44.10 2.30 3.98
CA THR A 119 45.14 1.27 3.85
C THR A 119 45.92 1.61 2.58
N GLN A 120 47.23 1.87 2.70
CA GLN A 120 48.06 2.00 1.50
C GLN A 120 47.96 0.71 0.69
N GLN A 121 47.53 0.83 -0.56
CA GLN A 121 47.44 -0.29 -1.47
C GLN A 121 48.87 -0.82 -1.70
N SER A 122 49.13 -2.06 -1.29
CA SER A 122 50.41 -2.73 -1.51
C SER A 122 50.67 -2.74 -3.02
N ARG A 123 51.74 -2.05 -3.45
CA ARG A 123 52.21 -2.12 -4.84
C ARG A 123 52.84 -3.51 -5.03
N LYS A 124 52.25 -4.33 -5.91
CA LYS A 124 52.88 -5.52 -6.48
C LYS A 124 53.82 -5.12 -7.60
#